data_AF-M6D5Z2-F1
#
_entry.id   AF-M6D5Z2-F1
#
_cell.length_a   1.000
_cell.length_b   1.000
_cell.length_c   1.000
_cell.angle_alpha   90.00
_cell.angle_beta   90.00
_cell.angle_gamma   90.00
#
_symmetry.space_group_name_H-M   'P 1'
#
loop_
_entity.id
_entity.type
_entity.pdbx_description
1 polymer ?
#
loop_
_entity_poly.entity_id
_entity_poly.type
_entity_poly.pdbx_seq_one_letter_code
_entity_poly.pdbx_strand_id
1 'polypeptide(L)'
;MDKTLLAVWNRTFPVPYTKILKRDLAGKGVLYYRKNSKKSVYIYSYSVFLPLYMEQNEKPVRKDDSGREIKLKLIYDPSSEEEKYTIELGEFDEMYDAKGIIKWIR
;
A
#
# COMPACT_ATOMS: atom_id res chain seq x y z
N MET A 1 2.73 -12.26 7.32
CA MET A 1 2.12 -10.94 7.06
C MET A 1 3.20 -9.88 7.20
N ASP A 2 3.18 -8.80 6.42
CA ASP A 2 4.11 -7.68 6.59
C ASP A 2 3.63 -6.80 7.75
N LYS A 3 4.47 -6.64 8.80
CA LYS A 3 4.07 -5.95 10.04
C LYS A 3 3.80 -4.47 9.81
N THR A 4 4.61 -3.82 8.98
CA THR A 4 4.46 -2.40 8.67
C THR A 4 3.18 -2.18 7.88
N LEU A 5 2.95 -2.94 6.81
CA LEU A 5 1.73 -2.82 6.03
C LEU A 5 0.48 -3.05 6.89
N LEU A 6 0.49 -4.07 7.75
CA LEU A 6 -0.63 -4.34 8.65
C LEU A 6 -0.89 -3.18 9.62
N ALA A 7 0.14 -2.64 10.25
CA ALA A 7 0.00 -1.54 11.20
C ALA A 7 -0.57 -0.29 10.51
N VAL A 8 -0.05 0.04 9.33
CA VAL A 8 -0.49 1.19 8.54
C VAL A 8 -1.91 0.98 8.01
N TRP A 9 -2.26 -0.24 7.61
CA TRP A 9 -3.62 -0.56 7.17
C TRP A 9 -4.64 -0.35 8.29
N ASN A 10 -4.38 -0.89 9.48
CA ASN A 10 -5.32 -0.85 10.60
C ASN A 10 -5.65 0.56 11.11
N ARG A 11 -4.75 1.52 10.90
CA ARG A 11 -5.01 2.94 11.21
C ARG A 11 -5.69 3.71 10.07
N THR A 12 -5.53 3.25 8.82
CA THR A 12 -6.03 3.96 7.63
C THR A 12 -7.41 3.45 7.20
N PHE A 13 -7.70 2.16 7.38
CA PHE A 13 -8.94 1.55 6.92
C PHE A 13 -9.69 0.88 8.06
N PRO A 14 -11.05 0.95 8.06
CA PRO A 14 -11.87 0.43 9.15
C PRO A 14 -12.02 -1.10 9.13
N VAL A 15 -11.65 -1.75 8.03
CA VAL A 15 -11.83 -3.20 7.84
C VAL A 15 -10.51 -3.87 7.44
N PRO A 16 -10.18 -5.07 7.98
CA PRO A 16 -8.90 -5.70 7.70
C PRO A 16 -8.88 -6.45 6.37
N TYR A 17 -7.74 -6.39 5.68
CA TYR A 17 -7.40 -7.39 4.66
C TYR A 17 -6.97 -8.70 5.33
N THR A 18 -7.02 -9.81 4.59
CA THR A 18 -6.75 -11.14 5.17
C THR A 18 -5.41 -11.75 4.78
N LYS A 19 -4.96 -11.50 3.55
CA LYS A 19 -3.67 -12.00 3.07
C LYS A 19 -3.05 -11.07 2.05
N ILE A 20 -1.72 -11.09 2.01
CA ILE A 20 -0.93 -10.52 0.91
C ILE A 20 -0.89 -11.59 -0.19
N LEU A 21 -1.39 -11.26 -1.37
CA LEU A 21 -1.40 -12.11 -2.55
C LEU A 21 -0.07 -12.01 -3.30
N LYS A 22 0.42 -10.78 -3.50
CA LYS A 22 1.68 -10.50 -4.19
C LYS A 22 2.41 -9.34 -3.54
N ARG A 23 3.74 -9.41 -3.53
CA ARG A 23 4.65 -8.29 -3.25
C ARG A 23 5.38 -7.93 -4.53
N ASP A 24 5.86 -6.70 -4.63
CA ASP A 24 6.63 -6.23 -5.79
C ASP A 24 5.86 -6.50 -7.10
N LEU A 25 4.80 -5.72 -7.30
CA LEU A 25 3.91 -5.91 -8.43
C LEU A 25 4.64 -5.81 -9.77
N ALA A 26 5.71 -5.00 -9.84
CA ALA A 26 6.55 -4.80 -11.01
C ALA A 26 7.68 -5.85 -11.17
N GLY A 27 8.01 -6.62 -10.13
CA GLY A 27 9.14 -7.56 -10.12
C GLY A 27 10.52 -6.88 -10.14
N LYS A 28 10.58 -5.59 -9.79
CA LYS A 28 11.77 -4.74 -9.87
C LYS A 28 12.27 -4.29 -8.50
N GLY A 29 11.58 -4.64 -7.43
CA GLY A 29 11.91 -4.31 -6.04
C GLY A 29 11.14 -3.10 -5.51
N VAL A 30 11.84 -2.22 -4.80
CA VAL A 30 11.28 -1.01 -4.20
C VAL A 30 11.51 0.17 -5.12
N LEU A 31 10.47 0.97 -5.37
CA LEU A 31 10.60 2.17 -6.17
C LEU A 31 11.03 3.35 -5.30
N TYR A 32 12.23 3.85 -5.52
CA TYR A 32 12.68 5.11 -4.97
C TYR A 32 12.27 6.26 -5.90
N TYR A 33 11.54 7.22 -5.35
CA TYR A 33 11.12 8.42 -6.06
C TYR A 33 11.64 9.66 -5.33
N ARG A 34 12.45 10.46 -6.02
CA ARG A 34 12.93 11.75 -5.52
C ARG A 34 12.23 12.88 -6.28
N LYS A 35 11.36 13.60 -5.57
CA LYS A 35 10.68 14.79 -6.10
C LYS A 35 11.61 15.99 -6.19
N ASN A 36 12.45 16.21 -5.18
CA ASN A 36 13.45 17.27 -5.16
C ASN A 36 14.62 16.94 -4.21
N SER A 37 15.53 17.89 -3.98
CA SER A 37 16.72 17.64 -3.15
C SER A 37 16.41 17.22 -1.72
N LYS A 38 15.28 17.67 -1.16
CA LYS A 38 14.87 17.46 0.24
C LYS A 38 13.80 16.37 0.42
N LYS A 39 13.06 16.03 -0.64
CA LYS A 39 11.93 15.09 -0.56
C LYS A 39 12.12 13.88 -1.46
N SER A 40 12.22 12.72 -0.83
CA SER A 40 12.29 11.42 -1.46
C SER A 40 11.42 10.43 -0.72
N VAL A 41 10.79 9.50 -1.44
CA VAL A 41 9.97 8.44 -0.87
C VAL A 41 10.36 7.09 -1.44
N TYR A 42 10.04 6.04 -0.69
CA TYR A 42 10.22 4.65 -1.08
C TYR A 42 8.84 4.03 -1.19
N ILE A 43 8.53 3.46 -2.34
CA ILE A 43 7.21 2.92 -2.66
C ILE A 43 7.32 1.40 -2.79
N TYR A 44 6.64 0.72 -1.89
CA TYR A 44 6.50 -0.73 -1.88
C TYR A 44 5.13 -1.08 -2.46
N SER A 45 5.08 -1.96 -3.45
CA SER A 45 3.82 -2.35 -4.09
C SER A 45 3.35 -3.71 -3.57
N TYR A 46 2.05 -3.81 -3.27
CA TYR A 46 1.40 -5.00 -2.77
C TYR A 46 0.08 -5.25 -3.49
N SER A 47 -0.28 -6.52 -3.59
CA SER A 47 -1.64 -6.97 -3.84
C SER A 47 -2.11 -7.74 -2.61
N VAL A 48 -3.29 -7.39 -2.11
CA VAL A 48 -3.92 -8.01 -0.94
C VAL A 48 -5.32 -8.51 -1.28
N PHE A 49 -5.77 -9.54 -0.58
CA PHE A 49 -7.16 -9.96 -0.64
C PHE A 49 -7.97 -9.25 0.44
N LEU A 50 -8.92 -8.42 0.01
CA LEU A 50 -9.91 -7.80 0.89
C LEU A 50 -11.23 -8.57 0.80
N PRO A 51 -11.65 -9.23 1.89
CA PRO A 51 -12.98 -9.84 1.93
C PRO A 51 -14.09 -8.81 1.76
N LEU A 52 -15.25 -9.27 1.30
CA LEU A 52 -16.46 -8.47 1.38
C LEU A 52 -16.87 -8.38 2.86
N TYR A 53 -17.04 -7.17 3.36
CA TYR A 53 -17.66 -6.90 4.64
C TYR A 53 -19.06 -6.35 4.41
N MET A 54 -20.03 -6.88 5.13
CA MET A 54 -21.38 -6.32 5.21
C MET A 54 -21.61 -5.77 6.61
N GLU A 55 -22.52 -4.82 6.75
CA GLU A 55 -22.95 -4.37 8.06
C GLU A 55 -23.98 -5.36 8.63
N GLN A 56 -23.74 -5.80 9.87
CA GLN A 56 -24.69 -6.58 10.65
C GLN A 56 -24.61 -6.12 12.10
N ASN A 57 -25.73 -5.69 12.67
CA ASN A 57 -25.79 -5.12 14.03
C ASN A 57 -24.75 -4.00 14.23
N GLU A 58 -24.70 -3.04 13.29
CA GLU A 58 -23.77 -1.89 13.29
C GLU A 58 -22.27 -2.27 13.29
N LYS A 59 -21.94 -3.54 12.99
CA LYS A 59 -20.57 -4.03 12.93
C LYS A 59 -20.25 -4.61 11.55
N PRO A 60 -19.02 -4.42 11.04
CA PRO A 60 -18.59 -5.08 9.82
C PRO A 60 -18.41 -6.59 10.06
N VAL A 61 -19.15 -7.41 9.31
CA VAL A 61 -19.07 -8.87 9.33
C VAL A 61 -18.55 -9.37 7.98
N ARG A 62 -17.52 -10.20 8.04
CA ARG A 62 -16.86 -10.79 6.87
C ARG A 62 -17.78 -11.83 6.20
N LYS A 63 -17.83 -11.82 4.87
CA LYS A 63 -18.31 -12.92 4.03
C LYS A 63 -17.13 -13.76 3.59
N ASP A 64 -17.07 -15.03 4.03
CA ASP A 64 -15.89 -15.87 3.81
C ASP A 64 -15.64 -16.24 2.33
N ASP A 65 -16.71 -16.31 1.52
CA ASP A 65 -16.66 -16.72 0.10
C ASP A 65 -16.68 -15.54 -0.88
N SER A 66 -16.51 -14.31 -0.40
CA SER A 66 -16.58 -13.12 -1.25
C SER A 66 -15.51 -12.10 -0.90
N GLY A 67 -15.05 -11.37 -1.91
CA GLY A 67 -14.01 -10.37 -1.76
C GLY A 67 -13.38 -10.02 -3.09
N ARG A 68 -12.32 -9.23 -3.03
CA ARG A 68 -11.57 -8.83 -4.22
C ARG A 68 -10.10 -8.68 -3.92
N GLU A 69 -9.31 -8.83 -4.97
CA GLU A 69 -7.93 -8.38 -4.98
C GLU A 69 -7.88 -6.85 -5.01
N ILE A 70 -7.01 -6.28 -4.18
CA ILE A 70 -6.74 -4.84 -4.14
C ILE A 70 -5.24 -4.63 -4.27
N LYS A 71 -4.86 -3.81 -5.24
CA LYS A 71 -3.49 -3.31 -5.37
C LYS A 71 -3.34 -2.03 -4.56
N LEU A 72 -2.17 -1.89 -3.94
CA LEU A 72 -1.84 -0.73 -3.13
C LEU A 72 -0.34 -0.43 -3.17
N LYS A 73 -0.02 0.80 -2.80
CA LYS A 73 1.32 1.32 -2.55
C LYS A 73 1.43 1.61 -1.06
N LEU A 74 2.44 1.03 -0.40
CA LEU A 74 2.90 1.51 0.89
C LEU A 74 4.05 2.49 0.62
N ILE A 75 3.80 3.76 0.92
CA ILE A 75 4.75 4.85 0.67
C ILE A 75 5.44 5.16 1.98
N TYR A 76 6.77 5.14 1.98
CA TYR A 76 7.61 5.56 3.09
C TYR A 76 8.27 6.90 2.77
N ASP A 77 7.95 7.93 3.56
CA ASP A 77 8.57 9.25 3.51
C ASP A 77 9.47 9.45 4.75
N PRO A 78 10.80 9.25 4.64
CA PRO A 78 11.71 9.46 5.76
C PRO A 78 11.80 10.92 6.22
N SER A 79 11.37 11.88 5.40
CA SER A 79 11.39 13.30 5.73
C SER A 79 10.18 13.76 6.56
N SER A 80 9.16 12.90 6.69
CA SER A 80 7.98 13.18 7.51
C SER A 80 8.28 12.93 8.99
N GLU A 81 8.07 13.94 9.84
CA GLU A 81 8.26 13.83 11.29
C GLU A 81 7.04 13.20 12.00
N GLU A 82 5.84 13.38 11.43
CA GLU A 82 4.59 12.87 11.98
C GLU A 82 4.27 11.48 11.42
N GLU A 83 3.94 11.42 10.13
CA GLU A 83 3.45 10.21 9.49
C GLU A 83 4.40 9.75 8.38
N LYS A 84 5.23 8.76 8.72
CA LYS A 84 6.27 8.25 7.81
C LYS A 84 5.75 7.27 6.78
N TYR A 85 4.59 6.64 7.04
CA TYR A 85 4.04 5.64 6.14
C TYR A 85 2.63 5.99 5.71
N THR A 86 2.30 5.85 4.43
CA THR A 86 0.93 6.02 3.94
C THR A 86 0.57 4.90 2.99
N ILE A 87 -0.72 4.59 2.88
CA ILE A 87 -1.23 3.66 1.88
C ILE A 87 -2.01 4.43 0.83
N GLU A 88 -1.69 4.17 -0.44
CA GLU A 88 -2.50 4.58 -1.58
C GLU A 88 -3.06 3.32 -2.26
N LEU A 89 -4.37 3.28 -2.47
CA LEU A 89 -5.02 2.20 -3.22
C LEU A 89 -5.01 2.51 -4.71
N GLY A 90 -4.89 1.47 -5.53
CA GLY A 90 -5.00 1.57 -6.98
C GLY A 90 -3.87 0.90 -7.72
N GLU A 91 -3.84 1.15 -9.02
CA GLU A 91 -2.84 0.58 -9.91
C GLU A 91 -1.44 1.14 -9.62
N PHE A 92 -0.45 0.28 -9.84
CA PHE A 92 0.95 0.66 -9.80
C PHE A 92 1.40 0.95 -11.22
N ASP A 93 1.43 2.23 -11.59
CA ASP A 93 2.00 2.69 -12.85
C ASP A 93 3.33 3.41 -12.57
N GLU A 94 4.36 3.07 -13.34
CA GLU A 94 5.70 3.67 -13.27
C GLU A 94 5.71 5.12 -13.77
N MET A 95 4.67 5.56 -14.51
CA MET A 95 4.50 6.95 -14.94
C MET A 95 4.08 7.90 -13.81
N TYR A 96 4.37 7.56 -12.56
CA TYR A 96 3.90 8.26 -11.37
C TYR A 96 4.32 9.73 -11.31
N ASP A 97 5.46 10.10 -11.92
CA ASP A 97 5.78 11.49 -12.25
C ASP A 97 7.02 11.55 -13.18
N ALA A 98 6.85 11.98 -14.44
CA ALA A 98 7.94 12.08 -15.41
C ALA A 98 9.01 13.16 -15.05
N LYS A 99 8.78 13.95 -14.00
CA LYS A 99 9.65 15.08 -13.60
C LYS A 99 10.64 14.74 -12.49
N GLY A 100 10.51 13.60 -11.82
CA GLY A 100 11.37 13.18 -10.72
C GLY A 100 12.46 12.18 -11.11
N ILE A 101 13.40 11.92 -10.19
CA ILE A 101 14.35 10.81 -10.35
C ILE A 101 13.67 9.53 -9.83
N ILE A 102 13.55 8.54 -10.71
CA ILE A 102 12.96 7.24 -10.43
C ILE A 102 14.06 6.18 -10.47
N LYS A 103 14.21 5.39 -9.41
CA LYS A 103 15.16 4.29 -9.35
C LYS A 103 14.55 3.07 -8.67
N TRP A 104 14.84 1.90 -9.21
CA TRP A 104 14.51 0.62 -8.58
C TRP A 104 15.64 0.17 -7.65
N ILE A 105 15.29 -0.29 -6.46
CA ILE A 105 16.21 -0.80 -5.44
C ILE A 105 15.82 -2.27 -5.17
N ARG A 106 16.80 -3.16 -5.26
CA ARG A 106 16.66 -4.59 -4.92
C ARG A 106 17.17 -4.86 -3.52
#